data_AF-A0A1Y3MMC7-F1
#
_entry.id   AF-A0A1Y3MMC7-F1
#
_cell.length_a   1.000
_cell.length_b   1.000
_cell.length_c   1.000
_cell.angle_alpha   90.00
_cell.angle_beta   90.00
_cell.angle_gamma   90.00
#
_symmetry.space_group_name_H-M   'P 1'
#
loop_
_entity.id
_entity.type
_entity.pdbx_description
1 polymer ?
#
loop_
_entity_poly.entity_id
_entity_poly.type
_entity_poly.pdbx_seq_one_letter_code
_entity_poly.pdbx_strand_id
1 'polypeptide(L)'
;MAIALTPFEGLCGFRPPQEIKKNINDYPEIVEVIGKDITEAFINAVDNDISFNSKYFERSKSALKKLYKSLMEQDQNIVKTQISKLIERISREDPLPVKGSLNEVIKRIEAQYPGDVGIFSIILLNYISLKPGEGLYLAADEPHAYISGGN
;
A
#
# COMPACT_ATOMS: atom_id res chain seq x y z
N MET A 1 -20.36 -4.12 0.16
CA MET A 1 -20.62 -2.88 -0.59
C MET A 1 -20.68 -1.73 0.40
N ALA A 2 -19.97 -0.63 0.11
CA ALA A 2 -20.03 0.62 0.85
C ALA A 2 -20.60 1.72 -0.07
N ILE A 3 -21.44 2.60 0.47
CA ILE A 3 -21.95 3.79 -0.23
C ILE A 3 -21.60 4.99 0.65
N ALA A 4 -20.91 5.97 0.06
CA ALA A 4 -20.49 7.16 0.76
C ALA A 4 -21.70 8.07 1.02
N LEU A 5 -22.02 8.34 2.29
CA LEU A 5 -23.05 9.33 2.67
C LEU A 5 -22.46 10.73 2.80
N THR A 6 -21.18 10.80 3.16
CA THR A 6 -20.32 11.98 3.24
C THR A 6 -19.06 11.68 2.41
N PRO A 7 -18.14 12.64 2.18
CA PRO A 7 -16.82 12.28 1.67
C PRO A 7 -16.21 11.14 2.49
N PHE A 8 -15.72 10.11 1.80
CA PHE A 8 -15.22 8.87 2.40
C PHE A 8 -13.85 8.54 1.83
N GLU A 9 -12.96 8.01 2.67
CA GLU A 9 -11.62 7.56 2.27
C GLU A 9 -11.39 6.12 2.77
N GLY A 10 -10.71 5.30 1.97
CA GLY A 10 -10.38 3.93 2.35
C GLY A 10 -9.29 3.31 1.50
N LEU A 11 -8.85 2.11 1.91
CA LEU A 11 -8.00 1.23 1.14
C LEU A 11 -8.85 0.09 0.58
N CYS A 12 -8.66 -0.28 -0.69
CA CYS A 12 -9.36 -1.41 -1.28
C CYS A 12 -8.60 -2.07 -2.42
N GLY A 13 -8.29 -3.36 -2.24
CA GLY A 13 -7.60 -4.16 -3.24
C GLY A 13 -6.15 -3.71 -3.45
N PHE A 14 -5.35 -4.60 -4.03
CA PHE A 14 -3.98 -4.26 -4.41
C PHE A 14 -3.95 -3.31 -5.60
N ARG A 15 -2.95 -2.43 -5.61
CA ARG A 15 -2.62 -1.63 -6.80
C ARG A 15 -2.18 -2.53 -7.96
N PRO A 16 -2.26 -2.05 -9.20
CA PRO A 16 -1.65 -2.73 -10.33
C PRO A 16 -0.18 -3.08 -10.04
N PRO A 17 0.33 -4.27 -10.43
CA PRO A 17 1.69 -4.69 -10.09
C PRO A 17 2.79 -3.70 -10.53
N GLN A 18 2.57 -2.99 -11.65
CA GLN A 18 3.48 -1.94 -12.12
C GLN A 18 3.50 -0.71 -11.19
N GLU A 19 2.36 -0.32 -10.63
CA GLU A 19 2.30 0.76 -9.62
C GLU A 19 2.95 0.32 -8.31
N ILE A 20 2.73 -0.93 -7.89
CA ILE A 20 3.41 -1.48 -6.71
C ILE A 20 4.92 -1.45 -6.91
N LYS A 21 5.42 -1.90 -8.07
CA LYS A 21 6.84 -1.81 -8.40
C LYS A 21 7.37 -0.38 -8.30
N LYS A 22 6.65 0.59 -8.89
CA LYS A 22 7.03 2.01 -8.81
C LYS A 22 7.09 2.48 -7.36
N ASN A 23 6.04 2.21 -6.58
CA ASN A 23 5.97 2.63 -5.19
C ASN A 23 7.08 2.01 -4.34
N ILE A 24 7.38 0.72 -4.50
CA ILE A 24 8.48 0.06 -3.80
C ILE A 24 9.83 0.77 -4.07
N ASN A 25 10.06 1.26 -5.29
CA ASN A 25 11.26 2.03 -5.61
C ASN A 25 11.25 3.43 -4.98
N ASP A 26 10.08 4.07 -4.89
CA ASP A 26 9.91 5.40 -4.29
C ASP A 26 9.97 5.38 -2.74
N TYR A 27 9.72 4.21 -2.14
CA TYR A 27 9.68 3.97 -0.69
C TYR A 27 10.63 2.84 -0.26
N PRO A 28 11.96 3.06 -0.26
CA PRO A 28 12.95 2.02 0.03
C PRO A 28 12.80 1.40 1.42
N GLU A 29 12.17 2.07 2.38
CA GLU A 29 11.92 1.53 3.71
C GLU A 29 11.08 0.25 3.68
N ILE A 30 10.14 0.14 2.74
CA ILE A 30 9.32 -1.07 2.59
C ILE A 30 10.17 -2.26 2.12
N VAL A 31 11.22 -2.01 1.32
CA VAL A 31 12.14 -3.04 0.82
C VAL A 31 12.94 -3.63 1.98
N GLU A 32 13.38 -2.79 2.91
CA GLU A 32 14.11 -3.23 4.11
C GLU A 32 13.21 -4.04 5.07
N VAL A 33 11.89 -3.80 5.06
CA VAL A 33 10.92 -4.61 5.83
C VAL A 33 10.62 -5.94 5.14
N ILE A 34 10.38 -5.92 3.83
CA ILE A 34 10.00 -7.12 3.06
C ILE A 34 11.18 -8.06 2.82
N GLY A 35 12.38 -7.49 2.67
CA GLY A 35 13.59 -8.17 2.23
C GLY A 35 13.88 -7.96 0.74
N LYS A 36 15.17 -7.74 0.42
CA LYS A 36 15.65 -7.46 -0.94
C LYS A 36 15.33 -8.60 -1.90
N ASP A 37 15.63 -9.84 -1.52
CA ASP A 37 15.42 -11.02 -2.38
C ASP A 37 13.95 -11.19 -2.80
N ILE A 38 13.00 -10.98 -1.87
CA ILE A 38 11.57 -11.10 -2.14
C ILE A 38 11.10 -9.95 -3.03
N THR A 39 11.62 -8.74 -2.77
CA THR A 39 11.32 -7.55 -3.57
C THR A 39 11.82 -7.70 -5.00
N GLU A 40 13.07 -8.14 -5.19
CA GLU A 40 13.65 -8.40 -6.51
C GLU A 40 12.89 -9.50 -7.26
N ALA A 41 12.48 -10.57 -6.57
CA ALA A 41 11.64 -11.61 -7.16
C ALA A 41 10.30 -11.05 -7.67
N PHE A 42 9.67 -10.12 -6.94
CA PHE A 42 8.48 -9.42 -7.38
C PHE A 42 8.74 -8.52 -8.59
N ILE A 43 9.79 -7.70 -8.56
CA ILE A 43 10.16 -6.82 -9.67
C ILE A 43 10.41 -7.64 -10.95
N ASN A 44 11.17 -8.72 -10.84
CA ASN A 44 11.40 -9.65 -11.95
C ASN A 44 10.11 -10.31 -12.45
N ALA A 45 9.19 -10.67 -11.55
CA ALA A 45 7.88 -11.20 -11.92
C ALA A 45 7.01 -10.18 -12.67
N VAL A 46 7.24 -8.89 -12.47
CA VAL A 46 6.49 -7.80 -13.11
C VAL A 46 7.14 -7.35 -14.44
N ASP A 47 8.47 -7.38 -14.55
CA ASP A 47 9.19 -6.91 -15.74
C ASP A 47 9.21 -7.90 -16.91
N ASN A 48 9.22 -9.20 -16.62
CA ASN A 48 9.50 -10.22 -17.62
C ASN A 48 8.34 -10.53 -18.60
N ASP A 49 7.24 -9.76 -18.63
CA ASP A 49 6.18 -9.96 -19.64
C ASP A 49 5.29 -8.72 -19.79
N ILE A 50 5.37 -8.04 -20.94
CA ILE A 50 4.48 -6.93 -21.33
C ILE A 50 3.19 -7.49 -21.96
N SER A 51 3.15 -8.78 -22.30
CA SER A 51 1.92 -9.39 -22.77
C SER A 51 1.03 -9.70 -21.56
N PHE A 52 -0.11 -9.01 -21.48
CA PHE A 52 -1.16 -9.22 -20.47
C PHE A 52 -1.85 -10.56 -20.71
N ASN A 53 -1.10 -11.65 -20.53
CA ASN A 53 -1.54 -13.02 -20.69
C ASN A 53 -1.82 -13.66 -19.32
N SER A 54 -2.44 -14.84 -19.31
CA SER A 54 -2.77 -15.57 -18.07
C SER A 54 -1.53 -15.93 -17.24
N LYS A 55 -0.38 -16.17 -17.87
CA LYS A 55 0.88 -16.52 -17.20
C LYS A 55 1.48 -15.31 -16.45
N TYR A 56 1.39 -14.11 -17.02
CA TYR A 56 1.77 -12.87 -16.35
C TYR A 56 0.93 -12.67 -15.08
N PHE A 57 -0.38 -12.84 -15.17
CA PHE A 57 -1.28 -12.67 -14.04
C PHE A 57 -0.97 -13.66 -12.91
N GLU A 58 -0.82 -14.95 -13.20
CA GLU A 58 -0.49 -15.95 -12.18
C GLU A 58 0.88 -15.72 -11.53
N ARG A 59 1.89 -15.37 -12.32
CA ARG A 59 3.24 -15.07 -11.82
C ARG A 59 3.24 -13.85 -10.91
N SER A 60 2.64 -12.74 -11.36
CA SER A 60 2.57 -11.49 -10.59
C SER A 60 1.74 -11.66 -9.31
N LYS A 61 0.60 -12.37 -9.37
CA LYS A 61 -0.21 -12.71 -8.20
C LYS A 61 0.56 -13.56 -7.18
N SER A 62 1.26 -14.59 -7.64
CA SER A 62 2.08 -15.45 -6.77
C SER A 62 3.20 -14.67 -6.09
N ALA A 63 3.90 -13.80 -6.83
CA ALA A 63 4.94 -12.94 -6.29
C ALA A 63 4.38 -11.92 -5.29
N LEU A 64 3.26 -11.26 -5.62
CA LEU A 64 2.58 -10.31 -4.74
C LEU A 64 2.12 -10.98 -3.43
N LYS A 65 1.60 -12.20 -3.50
CA LYS A 65 1.22 -12.98 -2.31
C LYS A 65 2.41 -13.21 -1.39
N LYS A 66 3.57 -13.59 -1.92
CA LYS A 66 4.81 -13.78 -1.15
C LYS A 66 5.29 -12.46 -0.53
N LEU A 67 5.25 -11.39 -1.33
CA LEU A 67 5.62 -10.04 -0.90
C LEU A 67 4.77 -9.55 0.26
N TYR A 68 3.45 -9.62 0.13
CA TYR A 68 2.52 -9.19 1.16
C TYR A 68 2.56 -10.07 2.41
N LYS A 69 2.76 -11.39 2.24
CA LYS A 69 2.98 -12.31 3.37
C LYS A 69 4.22 -11.92 4.17
N SER A 70 5.34 -11.65 3.49
CA SER A 70 6.59 -11.22 4.15
C SER A 70 6.38 -9.96 4.97
N LEU A 71 5.65 -8.98 4.42
CA LEU A 71 5.30 -7.76 5.14
C LEU A 71 4.48 -8.04 6.41
N MET A 72 3.42 -8.85 6.31
CA MET A 72 2.50 -9.12 7.43
C MET A 72 3.11 -10.01 8.53
N GLU A 73 4.12 -10.82 8.21
CA GLU A 73 4.79 -11.71 9.18
C GLU A 73 6.07 -11.10 9.76
N GLN A 74 6.44 -9.87 9.39
CA GLN A 74 7.67 -9.23 9.85
C GLN A 74 7.62 -8.86 11.34
N ASP A 75 8.78 -8.87 11.99
CA ASP A 75 8.96 -8.43 13.36
C ASP A 75 8.54 -6.96 13.54
N GLN A 76 7.73 -6.72 14.57
CA GLN A 76 7.16 -5.41 14.84
C GLN A 76 8.24 -4.34 15.12
N ASN A 77 9.40 -4.70 15.68
CA ASN A 77 10.47 -3.73 15.94
C ASN A 77 11.15 -3.30 14.63
N ILE A 78 11.31 -4.22 13.67
CA ILE A 78 11.80 -3.90 12.32
C ILE A 78 10.82 -2.96 11.63
N VAL A 79 9.53 -3.30 11.65
CA VAL A 79 8.45 -2.48 11.07
C VAL A 79 8.46 -1.07 11.66
N LYS A 80 8.45 -0.95 13.00
CA LYS A 80 8.50 0.35 13.70
C LYS A 80 9.74 1.16 13.32
N THR A 81 10.91 0.53 13.28
CA THR A 81 12.16 1.19 12.93
C THR A 81 12.10 1.78 11.51
N GLN A 82 11.56 1.03 10.55
CA GLN A 82 11.48 1.48 9.16
C GLN A 82 10.38 2.52 8.95
N ILE A 83 9.28 2.45 9.71
CA ILE A 83 8.25 3.51 9.72
C ILE A 83 8.84 4.82 10.24
N SER A 84 9.61 4.80 11.33
CA SER A 84 10.25 6.02 11.85
C SER A 84 11.15 6.68 10.80
N LYS A 85 11.94 5.88 10.07
CA LYS A 85 12.78 6.38 8.96
C LYS A 85 11.95 6.95 7.81
N LEU A 86 10.86 6.28 7.45
CA LEU A 86 9.94 6.73 6.41
C LEU A 86 9.33 8.08 6.78
N ILE A 87 8.82 8.24 8.00
CA ILE A 87 8.23 9.50 8.47
C ILE A 87 9.27 10.61 8.56
N GLU A 88 10.49 10.31 9.00
CA GLU A 88 11.60 11.27 9.00
C GLU A 88 11.93 11.75 7.58
N ARG A 89 12.04 10.82 6.63
CA ARG A 89 12.31 11.14 5.22
C ARG A 89 11.20 11.99 4.62
N ILE A 90 9.93 11.58 4.76
CA ILE A 90 8.79 12.36 4.27
C ILE A 90 8.79 13.75 4.90
N SER A 91 9.03 13.86 6.20
CA SER A 91 9.02 15.17 6.88
C SER A 91 10.12 16.11 6.41
N ARG A 92 11.22 15.58 5.88
CA ARG A 92 12.32 16.35 5.30
C ARG A 92 12.07 16.72 3.83
N GLU A 93 11.58 15.78 3.03
CA GLU A 93 11.48 15.92 1.56
C GLU A 93 10.13 16.49 1.11
N ASP A 94 9.07 16.23 1.87
CA ASP A 94 7.70 16.65 1.60
C ASP A 94 7.00 17.03 2.92
N PRO A 95 7.39 18.15 3.56
CA PRO A 95 6.93 18.51 4.90
C PRO A 95 5.41 18.77 4.96
N LEU A 96 4.83 19.27 3.87
CA LEU A 96 3.42 19.64 3.72
C LEU A 96 2.79 18.90 2.52
N PRO A 97 2.62 17.57 2.62
CA PRO A 97 2.13 16.78 1.51
C PRO A 97 0.67 17.13 1.20
N VAL A 98 0.33 17.11 -0.09
CA VAL A 98 -1.03 17.41 -0.55
C VAL A 98 -2.01 16.36 -0.01
N LYS A 99 -3.19 16.79 0.46
CA LYS A 99 -4.25 15.90 0.95
C LYS A 99 -4.58 14.81 -0.06
N GLY A 100 -4.61 13.55 0.39
CA GLY A 100 -4.88 12.39 -0.44
C GLY A 100 -3.66 11.87 -1.22
N SER A 101 -2.50 12.53 -1.13
CA SER A 101 -1.24 11.93 -1.59
C SER A 101 -0.80 10.78 -0.66
N LEU A 102 0.01 9.86 -1.17
CA LEU A 102 0.54 8.76 -0.36
C LEU A 102 1.28 9.25 0.88
N ASN A 103 2.16 10.26 0.75
CA ASN A 103 2.88 10.85 1.87
C ASN A 103 1.94 11.42 2.94
N GLU A 104 0.87 12.11 2.53
CA GLU A 104 -0.12 12.65 3.46
C GLU A 104 -0.86 11.53 4.18
N VAL A 105 -1.36 10.53 3.45
CA VAL A 105 -2.10 9.41 4.03
C VAL A 105 -1.21 8.61 4.98
N ILE A 106 0.05 8.33 4.61
CA ILE A 106 1.04 7.65 5.47
C ILE A 106 1.24 8.42 6.78
N LYS A 107 1.52 9.73 6.72
CA LYS A 107 1.70 10.57 7.92
C LYS A 107 0.44 10.61 8.79
N ARG A 108 -0.74 10.74 8.17
CA ARG A 108 -2.01 10.83 8.90
C ARG A 108 -2.39 9.51 9.58
N ILE A 109 -2.15 8.38 8.93
CA ILE A 109 -2.44 7.06 9.49
C ILE A 109 -1.42 6.70 10.56
N GLU A 110 -0.14 7.03 10.37
CA GLU A 110 0.87 6.84 11.43
C GLU A 110 0.46 7.56 12.70
N ALA A 111 0.03 8.83 12.60
CA ALA A 111 -0.33 9.61 13.77
C ALA A 111 -1.50 9.01 14.58
N GLN A 112 -2.34 8.19 13.93
CA GLN A 112 -3.45 7.47 14.57
C GLN A 112 -3.05 6.08 15.08
N TYR A 113 -2.16 5.39 14.34
CA TYR A 113 -1.71 4.03 14.63
C TYR A 113 -0.17 3.93 14.55
N PRO A 114 0.55 4.50 15.54
CA PRO A 114 2.00 4.64 15.46
C PRO A 114 2.72 3.30 15.34
N GLY A 115 3.53 3.16 14.28
CA GLY A 115 4.35 1.97 14.07
C GLY A 115 3.60 0.71 13.66
N ASP A 116 2.36 0.84 13.17
CA ASP A 116 1.56 -0.28 12.68
C ASP A 116 1.99 -0.73 11.27
N VAL A 117 1.99 -2.05 11.01
CA VAL A 117 2.38 -2.62 9.71
C VAL A 117 1.46 -2.18 8.56
N GLY A 118 0.20 -1.83 8.86
CA GLY A 118 -0.76 -1.32 7.90
C GLY A 118 -0.34 -0.01 7.23
N ILE A 119 0.60 0.74 7.82
CA ILE A 119 1.18 1.93 7.20
C ILE A 119 1.90 1.56 5.89
N PHE A 120 2.63 0.45 5.86
CA PHE A 120 3.25 -0.04 4.63
C PHE A 120 2.21 -0.63 3.65
N SER A 121 1.07 -1.13 4.13
CA SER A 121 -0.01 -1.57 3.24
C SER A 121 -0.60 -0.43 2.40
N ILE A 122 -0.53 0.83 2.84
CA ILE A 122 -0.97 2.01 2.05
C ILE A 122 -0.20 2.12 0.72
N ILE A 123 1.06 1.69 0.70
CA ILE A 123 1.95 1.72 -0.47
C ILE A 123 1.54 0.63 -1.49
N LEU A 124 0.91 -0.45 -1.02
CA LEU A 124 0.55 -1.63 -1.82
C LEU A 124 -0.93 -1.66 -2.23
N LEU A 125 -1.81 -1.04 -1.44
CA LEU A 125 -3.26 -1.02 -1.65
C LEU A 125 -3.73 0.27 -2.33
N ASN A 126 -4.85 0.20 -3.07
CA ASN A 126 -5.43 1.40 -3.67
C ASN A 126 -6.00 2.29 -2.58
N TYR A 127 -5.56 3.56 -2.57
CA TYR A 127 -6.22 4.61 -1.80
C TYR A 127 -7.41 5.15 -2.59
N ILE A 128 -8.60 5.03 -2.03
CA ILE A 128 -9.86 5.40 -2.65
C ILE A 128 -10.44 6.61 -1.89
N SER A 129 -10.90 7.61 -2.64
CA SER A 129 -11.69 8.71 -2.13
C SER A 129 -13.02 8.73 -2.87
N LEU A 130 -14.13 8.65 -2.12
CA LEU A 130 -15.48 8.64 -2.65
C LEU A 130 -16.21 9.93 -2.25
N LYS A 131 -16.95 10.49 -3.20
CA LYS A 131 -17.91 11.57 -2.97
C LYS A 131 -19.24 10.99 -2.46
N PRO A 132 -20.06 11.81 -1.77
CA PRO A 132 -21.42 11.41 -1.41
C PRO A 132 -22.19 10.85 -2.62
N GLY A 133 -22.78 9.67 -2.45
CA GLY A 133 -23.51 8.93 -3.50
C GLY A 133 -22.65 7.95 -4.31
N GLU A 134 -21.32 8.03 -4.26
CA GLU A 134 -20.45 7.03 -4.88
C GLU A 134 -20.37 5.76 -4.03
N GLY A 135 -20.16 4.62 -4.70
CA GLY A 135 -20.12 3.30 -4.07
C GLY A 135 -18.86 2.53 -4.40
N LEU A 136 -18.46 1.67 -3.46
CA LEU A 136 -17.38 0.72 -3.61
C LEU A 136 -17.91 -0.69 -3.34
N TYR A 137 -17.78 -1.57 -4.32
CA TYR A 137 -17.99 -3.00 -4.12
C TYR A 137 -16.70 -3.61 -3.56
N LEU A 138 -16.85 -4.42 -2.50
CA LEU A 138 -15.75 -5.14 -1.87
C LEU A 138 -15.97 -6.61 -2.23
N ALA A 139 -15.15 -7.15 -3.13
CA ALA A 139 -15.23 -8.56 -3.45
C ALA A 139 -14.74 -9.40 -2.27
N ALA A 140 -15.15 -10.68 -2.23
CA ALA A 140 -14.58 -11.62 -1.27
C ALA A 140 -13.06 -11.74 -1.48
N ASP A 141 -12.33 -11.95 -0.38
CA ASP A 141 -10.87 -12.09 -0.35
C ASP A 141 -10.05 -10.87 -0.83
N GLU A 142 -10.65 -9.68 -0.89
CA GLU A 142 -9.93 -8.43 -1.14
C GLU A 142 -9.61 -7.69 0.16
N PRO A 143 -8.32 -7.37 0.43
CA PRO A 143 -7.96 -6.56 1.58
C PRO A 143 -8.54 -5.15 1.44
N HIS A 144 -9.17 -4.66 2.51
CA HIS A 144 -9.76 -3.33 2.56
C HIS A 144 -9.71 -2.76 3.97
N ALA A 145 -9.69 -1.43 4.06
CA ALA A 145 -9.74 -0.70 5.32
C ALA A 145 -10.49 0.62 5.13
N TYR A 146 -11.31 1.03 6.08
CA TYR A 146 -11.97 2.33 6.05
C TYR A 146 -11.15 3.33 6.84
N ILE A 147 -10.83 4.48 6.23
CA ILE A 147 -9.94 5.49 6.82
C ILE A 147 -10.76 6.66 7.40
N SER A 148 -11.75 7.16 6.67
CA SER A 148 -12.56 8.30 7.12
C SER A 148 -13.94 8.31 6.46
N GLY A 149 -14.92 8.89 7.16
CA GLY A 149 -16.30 9.08 6.71
C GLY A 149 -17.26 9.34 7.87
N GLY A 150 -18.43 9.92 7.59
CA GLY A 150 -19.52 10.09 8.56
C GLY A 150 -19.57 11.43 9.32
N ASN A 151 -18.97 12.50 8.81
CA ASN A 151 -19.09 13.86 9.38
C ASN A 151 -20.13 14.71 8.67
#